data_AF-A0AAN8L520-F1
#
_entry.id   AF-A0AAN8L520-F1
#
_cell.length_a   1.000
_cell.length_b   1.000
_cell.length_c   1.000
_cell.angle_alpha   90.00
_cell.angle_beta   90.00
_cell.angle_gamma   90.00
#
_symmetry.space_group_name_H-M   'P 1'
#
loop_
_entity.id
_entity.type
_entity.pdbx_description
1 polymer ?
#
loop_
_entity_poly.entity_id
_entity_poly.type
_entity_poly.pdbx_seq_one_letter_code
_entity_poly.pdbx_strand_id
1 'polypeptide(L)'
;MASVGKRKRVSNVTNTQTSNNGARSYSGIKTDPRAVGDGKMAGFVEGSILCITMQNFLTYDHSIVHPGPNLNMIVGANGTGKSSIVCAICLGLAGKTAILGRGDKVGLYVKRGCNKGSVEIELYKAGANLVINREIHVENNQSVWMLNGRHSSQKAVEEEVKALQIQVSNLCQFLPQEKVGEFAKMTKIELLEATEKSVGPPEMYEFHCELKTFRTKERELENVCKEKASALEKFKQRNERNKHDVERYYEKKRHLDMIKMLEKKKPWVEYETARKELEGVKKERENAKKQLKTVRESQPPR
;
A
#
# COMPACT_ATOMS: atom_id res chain seq x y z
N MET A 1 -35.68 38.63 37.95
CA MET A 1 -37.01 37.98 37.93
C MET A 1 -37.52 38.00 36.50
N ALA A 2 -37.46 36.87 35.80
CA ALA A 2 -38.08 36.72 34.48
C ALA A 2 -38.53 35.27 34.33
N SER A 3 -39.77 35.11 33.91
CA SER A 3 -40.67 33.99 34.14
C SER A 3 -40.42 32.76 33.27
N VAL A 4 -40.42 31.59 33.91
CA VAL A 4 -40.45 30.25 33.29
C VAL A 4 -41.86 29.96 32.78
N GLY A 5 -42.05 29.94 31.45
CA GLY A 5 -43.28 29.50 30.81
C GLY A 5 -43.20 28.03 30.36
N LYS A 6 -43.66 27.11 31.20
CA LYS A 6 -43.87 25.68 30.85
C LYS A 6 -45.05 25.55 29.88
N ARG A 7 -44.81 25.17 28.62
CA ARG A 7 -45.88 24.69 27.72
C ARG A 7 -46.20 23.22 28.03
N LYS A 8 -47.43 22.97 28.48
CA LYS A 8 -48.04 21.63 28.65
C LYS A 8 -48.15 20.94 27.29
N ARG A 9 -47.71 19.68 27.21
CA ARG A 9 -47.94 18.79 26.07
C ARG A 9 -49.33 18.16 26.24
N VAL A 10 -50.24 18.47 25.32
CA VAL A 10 -51.57 17.84 25.24
C VAL A 10 -51.42 16.53 24.47
N SER A 11 -51.76 15.42 25.12
CA SER A 11 -51.84 14.09 24.54
C SER A 11 -53.24 13.85 23.97
N ASN A 12 -53.37 13.77 22.64
CA ASN A 12 -54.57 13.22 22.02
C ASN A 12 -54.23 11.84 21.45
N VAL A 13 -54.66 10.83 22.18
CA VAL A 13 -54.82 9.45 21.71
C VAL A 13 -56.16 9.40 20.98
N THR A 14 -56.19 8.90 19.76
CA THR A 14 -57.45 8.55 19.10
C THR A 14 -57.28 7.24 18.37
N ASN A 15 -57.78 6.18 19.01
CA ASN A 15 -58.20 4.95 18.37
C ASN A 15 -59.45 5.25 17.54
N THR A 16 -59.53 4.78 16.31
CA THR A 16 -60.83 4.45 15.68
C THR A 16 -60.62 3.49 14.51
N GLN A 17 -61.48 2.48 14.50
CA GLN A 17 -61.62 1.45 13.48
C GLN A 17 -62.40 1.99 12.26
N THR A 18 -62.12 1.41 11.08
CA THR A 18 -63.01 1.14 9.93
C THR A 18 -64.13 2.12 9.58
N SER A 19 -64.08 2.71 8.38
CA SER A 19 -65.16 2.64 7.36
C SER A 19 -64.78 3.30 6.01
N ASN A 20 -65.48 2.83 4.97
CA ASN A 20 -65.29 3.02 3.53
C ASN A 20 -65.44 4.44 2.94
N ASN A 21 -64.87 4.56 1.74
CA ASN A 21 -65.21 5.41 0.59
C ASN A 21 -64.94 6.93 0.64
N GLY A 22 -64.12 7.37 -0.31
CA GLY A 22 -63.96 8.77 -0.69
C GLY A 22 -62.90 8.94 -1.77
N ALA A 23 -63.30 8.81 -3.03
CA ALA A 23 -62.46 9.07 -4.20
C ALA A 23 -61.93 10.51 -4.21
N ARG A 24 -60.61 10.69 -4.30
CA ARG A 24 -59.98 11.92 -4.76
C ARG A 24 -58.76 11.59 -5.64
N SER A 25 -58.95 11.89 -6.91
CA SER A 25 -57.94 11.93 -7.97
C SER A 25 -56.84 12.93 -7.66
N TYR A 26 -55.58 12.49 -7.70
CA TYR A 26 -54.43 13.35 -7.95
C TYR A 26 -53.70 12.84 -9.19
N SER A 27 -53.67 13.71 -10.18
CA SER A 27 -53.05 13.55 -11.49
C SER A 27 -51.53 13.73 -11.43
N GLY A 28 -50.80 12.81 -12.07
CA GLY A 28 -49.64 13.17 -12.90
C GLY A 28 -48.25 12.99 -12.30
N ILE A 29 -47.71 11.77 -12.36
CA ILE A 29 -46.28 11.57 -12.63
C ILE A 29 -46.20 10.65 -13.85
N LYS A 30 -45.70 11.18 -14.97
CA LYS A 30 -45.46 10.41 -16.19
C LYS A 30 -44.23 9.52 -15.96
N THR A 31 -44.42 8.21 -16.00
CA THR A 31 -43.33 7.24 -16.11
C THR A 31 -43.00 7.01 -17.58
N ASP A 32 -41.70 7.03 -17.88
CA ASP A 32 -41.11 6.77 -19.20
C ASP A 32 -41.36 5.31 -19.62
N PRO A 33 -42.00 5.03 -20.78
CA PRO A 33 -42.37 3.68 -21.17
C PRO A 33 -41.24 3.02 -21.99
N ARG A 34 -40.12 2.67 -21.35
CA ARG A 34 -39.10 1.77 -21.93
C ARG A 34 -38.42 0.89 -20.86
N ALA A 35 -39.16 -0.08 -20.35
CA ALA A 35 -38.56 -1.22 -19.66
C ALA A 35 -39.41 -2.47 -19.92
N VAL A 36 -39.17 -3.10 -21.07
CA VAL A 36 -39.59 -4.48 -21.33
C VAL A 36 -38.34 -5.33 -21.18
N GLY A 37 -38.33 -6.24 -20.19
CA GLY A 37 -37.27 -7.23 -20.01
C GLY A 37 -36.92 -7.49 -18.54
N ASP A 38 -37.27 -8.68 -18.06
CA ASP A 38 -36.86 -9.37 -16.84
C ASP A 38 -37.25 -8.77 -15.47
N GLY A 39 -38.31 -9.34 -14.88
CA GLY A 39 -38.38 -9.78 -13.47
C GLY A 39 -37.86 -8.88 -12.33
N LYS A 40 -37.70 -7.58 -12.51
CA LYS A 40 -37.29 -6.67 -11.43
C LYS A 40 -38.39 -6.62 -10.38
N MET A 41 -38.18 -7.22 -9.21
CA MET A 41 -38.92 -6.81 -8.01
C MET A 41 -38.77 -5.29 -7.88
N ALA A 42 -39.88 -4.57 -7.96
CA ALA A 42 -39.90 -3.13 -8.16
C ALA A 42 -38.99 -2.39 -7.17
N GLY A 43 -37.88 -1.82 -7.66
CA GLY A 43 -37.02 -0.90 -6.94
C GLY A 43 -35.82 -1.50 -6.18
N PHE A 44 -35.67 -2.82 -6.09
CA PHE A 44 -34.51 -3.42 -5.43
C PHE A 44 -33.28 -3.41 -6.35
N VAL A 45 -32.12 -3.04 -5.79
CA VAL A 45 -30.81 -3.12 -6.45
C VAL A 45 -30.03 -4.32 -5.94
N GLU A 46 -29.10 -4.84 -6.73
CA GLU A 46 -28.26 -5.97 -6.33
C GLU A 46 -27.56 -5.69 -4.98
N GLY A 47 -27.59 -6.67 -4.08
CA GLY A 47 -27.12 -6.53 -2.69
C GLY A 47 -28.17 -6.02 -1.70
N SER A 48 -29.39 -5.66 -2.15
CA SER A 48 -30.46 -5.24 -1.23
C SER A 48 -30.93 -6.38 -0.32
N ILE A 49 -31.19 -6.06 0.94
CA ILE A 49 -31.75 -7.02 1.91
C ILE A 49 -33.27 -7.12 1.70
N LEU A 50 -33.75 -8.32 1.36
CA LEU A 50 -35.16 -8.62 1.15
C LEU A 50 -35.85 -9.11 2.44
N CYS A 51 -35.13 -9.90 3.23
CA CYS A 51 -35.66 -10.51 4.43
C CYS A 51 -34.54 -10.72 5.46
N ILE A 52 -34.88 -10.50 6.74
CA ILE A 52 -34.04 -10.84 7.89
C ILE A 52 -34.88 -11.68 8.84
N THR A 53 -34.51 -12.96 8.97
CA THR A 53 -35.13 -13.89 9.91
C THR A 53 -34.18 -14.11 11.08
N MET A 54 -34.70 -13.98 12.30
CA MET A 54 -33.96 -14.20 13.54
C MET A 54 -34.69 -15.25 14.38
N GLN A 55 -33.95 -16.19 14.95
CA GLN A 55 -34.46 -17.17 15.92
C GLN A 55 -33.55 -17.23 17.14
N ASN A 56 -34.13 -17.17 18.34
CA ASN A 56 -33.42 -17.14 19.62
C ASN A 56 -32.20 -16.20 19.59
N PHE A 57 -32.40 -15.01 19.04
CA PHE A 57 -31.32 -14.04 18.80
C PHE A 57 -31.54 -12.81 19.68
N LEU A 58 -30.66 -12.63 20.66
CA LEU A 58 -30.70 -11.55 21.64
C LEU A 58 -32.06 -11.40 22.34
N THR A 59 -32.88 -10.47 21.87
CA THR A 59 -34.18 -10.13 22.45
C THR A 59 -35.34 -10.86 21.77
N TYR A 60 -35.11 -11.44 20.60
CA TYR A 60 -36.14 -12.09 19.78
C TYR A 60 -36.13 -13.61 19.98
N ASP A 61 -37.32 -14.18 20.24
CA ASP A 61 -37.57 -15.63 20.11
C ASP A 61 -37.65 -16.01 18.64
N HIS A 62 -38.51 -15.30 17.91
CA HIS A 62 -38.63 -15.40 16.48
C HIS A 62 -39.08 -14.04 15.94
N SER A 63 -38.41 -13.56 14.90
CA SER A 63 -38.76 -12.30 14.25
C SER A 63 -38.35 -12.33 12.78
N ILE A 64 -39.21 -11.80 11.92
CA ILE A 64 -38.99 -11.67 10.49
C ILE A 64 -39.18 -10.20 10.14
N VAL A 65 -38.21 -9.63 9.43
CA VAL A 65 -38.22 -8.22 9.00
C VAL A 65 -38.09 -8.20 7.49
N HIS A 66 -38.96 -7.42 6.82
CA HIS A 66 -38.95 -7.21 5.38
C HIS A 66 -38.64 -5.74 5.06
N PRO A 67 -37.37 -5.39 4.82
CA PRO A 67 -37.01 -4.04 4.40
C PRO A 67 -37.61 -3.71 3.02
N GLY A 68 -38.01 -2.45 2.85
CA GLY A 68 -38.31 -1.89 1.53
C GLY A 68 -37.03 -1.56 0.74
N PRO A 69 -37.15 -1.21 -0.55
CA PRO A 69 -36.02 -1.00 -1.45
C PRO A 69 -35.18 0.26 -1.18
N ASN A 70 -35.72 1.23 -0.43
CA ASN A 70 -35.12 2.54 -0.24
C ASN A 70 -34.81 2.78 1.26
N LEU A 71 -35.36 3.85 1.84
CA LEU A 71 -35.16 4.21 3.24
C LEU A 71 -35.99 3.31 4.16
N ASN A 72 -35.30 2.62 5.06
CA ASN A 72 -35.91 1.82 6.12
C ASN A 72 -35.61 2.44 7.48
N MET A 73 -36.64 2.61 8.32
CA MET A 73 -36.49 3.19 9.65
C MET A 73 -36.99 2.22 10.72
N ILE A 74 -36.08 1.80 11.61
CA ILE A 74 -36.40 0.92 12.74
C ILE A 74 -36.68 1.79 13.97
N VAL A 75 -37.94 1.84 14.42
CA VAL A 75 -38.38 2.67 15.55
C VAL A 75 -38.94 1.80 16.66
N GLY A 76 -38.67 2.17 17.91
CA GLY A 76 -39.14 1.44 19.08
C GLY A 76 -38.59 2.02 20.38
N ALA A 77 -39.23 1.71 21.50
CA ALA A 77 -38.77 2.11 22.83
C ALA A 77 -37.38 1.53 23.16
N ASN A 78 -36.73 2.03 24.20
CA ASN A 78 -35.45 1.47 24.62
C ASN A 78 -35.62 0.03 25.11
N GLY A 79 -34.69 -0.85 24.76
CA GLY A 79 -34.74 -2.28 25.09
C GLY A 79 -35.57 -3.16 24.16
N THR A 80 -36.28 -2.61 23.16
CA THR A 80 -37.13 -3.41 22.25
C THR A 80 -36.37 -4.16 21.14
N GLY A 81 -35.04 -4.28 21.22
CA GLY A 81 -34.27 -5.06 20.25
C GLY A 81 -33.90 -4.36 18.94
N LYS A 82 -34.02 -3.02 18.84
CA LYS A 82 -33.62 -2.26 17.62
C LYS A 82 -32.18 -2.54 17.18
N SER A 83 -31.24 -2.45 18.12
CA SER A 83 -29.83 -2.76 17.88
C SER A 83 -29.60 -4.25 17.62
N SER A 84 -30.53 -5.13 18.03
CA SER A 84 -30.44 -6.57 17.72
C SER A 84 -30.62 -6.83 16.23
N ILE A 85 -31.46 -6.07 15.53
CA ILE A 85 -31.59 -6.19 14.06
C ILE A 85 -30.28 -5.78 13.37
N VAL A 86 -29.66 -4.68 13.82
CA VAL A 86 -28.36 -4.21 13.30
C VAL A 86 -27.26 -5.25 13.55
N CYS A 87 -27.22 -5.87 14.73
CA CYS A 87 -26.31 -6.97 15.04
C CYS A 87 -26.57 -8.20 14.17
N ALA A 88 -27.84 -8.53 13.90
CA ALA A 88 -28.21 -9.65 13.03
C ALA A 88 -27.68 -9.42 11.61
N ILE A 89 -27.86 -8.22 11.05
CA ILE A 89 -27.32 -7.86 9.73
C ILE A 89 -25.80 -8.06 9.70
N CYS A 90 -25.08 -7.50 10.67
CA CYS A 90 -23.62 -7.62 10.72
C CYS A 90 -23.17 -9.08 10.84
N LEU A 91 -23.73 -9.85 11.78
CA LEU A 91 -23.32 -11.24 12.00
C LEU A 91 -23.76 -12.17 10.89
N GLY A 92 -24.93 -11.97 10.30
CA GLY A 92 -25.44 -12.76 9.18
C GLY A 92 -24.61 -12.55 7.91
N LEU A 93 -24.09 -11.34 7.69
CA LEU A 93 -23.22 -10.99 6.55
C LEU A 93 -21.73 -11.21 6.83
N ALA A 94 -21.39 -12.17 7.69
CA ALA A 94 -20.00 -12.52 8.05
C ALA A 94 -19.16 -11.38 8.68
N GLY A 95 -19.81 -10.38 9.28
CA GLY A 95 -19.15 -9.34 10.06
C GLY A 95 -18.52 -9.88 11.35
N LYS A 96 -17.41 -9.25 11.75
CA LYS A 96 -16.66 -9.60 12.97
C LYS A 96 -17.36 -9.05 14.21
N THR A 97 -17.40 -9.85 15.27
CA THR A 97 -17.97 -9.47 16.58
C THR A 97 -17.31 -8.24 17.20
N ALA A 98 -16.01 -8.02 16.92
CA ALA A 98 -15.25 -6.85 17.37
C ALA A 98 -15.84 -5.51 16.89
N ILE A 99 -16.51 -5.49 15.74
CA ILE A 99 -17.14 -4.28 15.18
C ILE A 99 -18.39 -3.90 15.99
N LEU A 100 -19.07 -4.86 16.61
CA LEU A 100 -20.31 -4.61 17.34
C LEU A 100 -20.11 -4.09 18.77
N GLY A 101 -18.86 -4.07 19.28
CA GLY A 101 -18.51 -3.47 20.56
C GLY A 101 -19.09 -4.15 21.81
N ARG A 102 -19.74 -5.31 21.66
CA ARG A 102 -20.44 -6.01 22.74
C ARG A 102 -19.67 -7.19 23.35
N GLY A 103 -18.70 -7.72 22.62
CA GLY A 103 -17.85 -8.83 23.08
C GLY A 103 -17.40 -9.71 21.91
N ASP A 104 -16.37 -10.52 22.16
CA ASP A 104 -15.64 -11.24 21.10
C ASP A 104 -16.29 -12.58 20.74
N LYS A 105 -17.11 -13.13 21.63
CA LYS A 105 -17.76 -14.44 21.48
C LYS A 105 -19.10 -14.31 20.76
N VAL A 106 -19.32 -15.14 19.75
CA VAL A 106 -20.55 -15.19 18.95
C VAL A 106 -21.74 -15.73 19.76
N GLY A 107 -21.50 -16.61 20.73
CA GLY A 107 -22.53 -17.13 21.62
C GLY A 107 -23.23 -16.07 22.48
N LEU A 108 -22.60 -14.89 22.69
CA LEU A 108 -23.22 -13.77 23.41
C LEU A 108 -24.39 -13.13 22.66
N TYR A 109 -24.56 -13.47 21.38
CA TYR A 109 -25.65 -12.98 20.53
C TYR A 109 -26.86 -13.93 20.51
N VAL A 110 -26.73 -15.12 21.08
CA VAL A 110 -27.85 -16.02 21.31
C VAL A 110 -28.66 -15.51 22.50
N LYS A 111 -29.99 -15.66 22.42
CA LYS A 111 -30.91 -15.29 23.51
C LYS A 111 -30.54 -16.05 24.79
N ARG A 112 -30.54 -15.36 25.91
CA ARG A 112 -30.21 -15.95 27.22
C ARG A 112 -31.16 -17.11 27.53
N GLY A 113 -30.61 -18.24 27.96
CA GLY A 113 -31.36 -19.46 28.26
C GLY A 113 -31.54 -20.40 27.05
N CYS A 114 -31.08 -20.01 25.86
CA CYS A 114 -31.09 -20.87 24.67
C CYS A 114 -29.68 -21.39 24.37
N ASN A 115 -29.56 -22.66 23.96
CA ASN A 115 -28.28 -23.26 23.60
C ASN A 115 -27.85 -22.93 22.16
N LYS A 116 -28.80 -22.48 21.33
CA LYS A 116 -28.60 -22.13 19.93
C LYS A 116 -29.51 -20.99 19.47
N GLY A 117 -29.05 -20.25 18.48
CA GLY A 117 -29.83 -19.24 17.77
C GLY A 117 -29.37 -19.10 16.32
N SER A 118 -30.19 -18.50 15.47
CA SER A 118 -29.89 -18.36 14.05
C SER A 118 -30.27 -16.98 13.50
N VAL A 119 -29.55 -16.58 12.47
CA VAL A 119 -29.86 -15.43 11.64
C VAL A 119 -29.80 -15.85 10.19
N GLU A 120 -30.87 -15.57 9.45
CA GLU A 120 -30.96 -15.79 8.02
C GLU A 120 -31.25 -14.46 7.33
N ILE A 121 -30.50 -14.17 6.26
CA ILE A 121 -30.60 -12.95 5.48
C ILE A 121 -30.76 -13.34 4.03
N GLU A 122 -31.83 -12.87 3.42
CA GLU A 122 -32.05 -12.99 1.98
C GLU A 122 -31.63 -11.69 1.30
N LEU A 123 -30.71 -11.81 0.34
CA LEU A 123 -30.19 -10.72 -0.47
C LEU A 123 -30.68 -10.86 -1.91
N TYR A 124 -31.09 -9.74 -2.49
CA TYR A 124 -31.40 -9.67 -3.91
C TYR A 124 -30.11 -9.76 -4.74
N LYS A 125 -30.07 -10.73 -5.66
CA LYS A 125 -28.98 -10.94 -6.61
C LYS A 125 -29.60 -11.27 -7.97
N ALA A 126 -29.05 -10.71 -9.04
CA ALA A 126 -29.61 -10.93 -10.38
C ALA A 126 -29.59 -12.43 -10.72
N GLY A 127 -30.71 -12.95 -11.21
CA GLY A 127 -30.90 -14.37 -11.52
C GLY A 127 -31.44 -15.20 -10.35
N ALA A 128 -30.73 -15.25 -9.22
CA ALA A 128 -31.19 -15.99 -8.04
C ALA A 128 -30.77 -15.30 -6.75
N ASN A 129 -31.74 -15.09 -5.84
CA ASN A 129 -31.49 -14.50 -4.53
C ASN A 129 -30.48 -15.34 -3.75
N LEU A 130 -29.66 -14.65 -2.96
CA LEU A 130 -28.67 -15.26 -2.08
C LEU A 130 -29.23 -15.32 -0.67
N VAL A 131 -29.46 -16.53 -0.15
CA VAL A 131 -29.91 -16.77 1.22
C VAL A 131 -28.72 -17.22 2.06
N ILE A 132 -28.34 -16.40 3.02
CA ILE A 132 -27.25 -16.66 3.97
C ILE A 132 -27.87 -17.01 5.31
N ASN A 133 -27.58 -18.19 5.84
CA ASN A 133 -28.01 -18.60 7.17
C ASN A 133 -26.80 -18.93 8.05
N ARG A 134 -26.80 -18.36 9.24
CA ARG A 134 -25.80 -18.57 10.28
C ARG A 134 -26.50 -19.10 11.53
N GLU A 135 -26.20 -20.34 11.89
CA GLU A 135 -26.58 -20.92 13.18
C GLU A 135 -25.41 -20.79 14.17
N ILE A 136 -25.70 -20.40 15.40
CA ILE A 136 -24.71 -20.13 16.45
C ILE A 136 -25.01 -21.07 17.63
N HIS A 137 -24.00 -21.84 18.04
CA HIS A 137 -24.06 -22.73 19.18
C HIS A 137 -23.31 -22.13 20.37
N VAL A 138 -23.97 -22.03 21.53
CA VAL A 138 -23.42 -21.37 22.72
C VAL A 138 -22.35 -22.23 23.39
N GLU A 139 -22.55 -23.55 23.46
CA GLU A 139 -21.71 -24.49 24.21
C GLU A 139 -20.25 -24.50 23.73
N ASN A 140 -20.04 -24.47 22.42
CA ASN A 140 -18.72 -24.50 21.80
C ASN A 140 -18.34 -23.17 21.13
N ASN A 141 -19.21 -22.16 21.21
CA ASN A 141 -19.04 -20.86 20.54
C ASN A 141 -18.74 -20.99 19.03
N GLN A 142 -19.29 -22.01 18.37
CA GLN A 142 -19.13 -22.25 16.94
C GLN A 142 -20.30 -21.67 16.14
N SER A 143 -20.04 -21.43 14.85
CA SER A 143 -21.06 -21.04 13.87
C SER A 143 -21.09 -22.04 12.74
N VAL A 144 -22.29 -22.47 12.37
CA VAL A 144 -22.55 -23.25 11.16
C VAL A 144 -23.09 -22.29 10.10
N TRP A 145 -22.49 -22.34 8.91
CA TRP A 145 -22.85 -21.47 7.79
C TRP A 145 -23.53 -22.27 6.71
N MET A 146 -24.58 -21.68 6.14
CA MET A 146 -25.31 -22.22 5.00
C MET A 146 -25.54 -21.13 3.95
N LEU A 147 -25.33 -21.49 2.69
CA LEU A 147 -25.67 -20.67 1.53
C LEU A 147 -26.71 -21.40 0.70
N ASN A 148 -27.87 -20.77 0.47
CA ASN A 148 -28.99 -21.35 -0.28
C ASN A 148 -29.36 -22.77 0.21
N GLY A 149 -29.37 -22.96 1.54
CA GLY A 149 -29.69 -24.24 2.18
C GLY A 149 -28.57 -25.30 2.17
N ARG A 150 -27.38 -25.00 1.64
CA ARG A 150 -26.23 -25.92 1.62
C ARG A 150 -25.16 -25.47 2.60
N HIS A 151 -24.54 -26.41 3.31
CA HIS A 151 -23.41 -26.12 4.19
C HIS A 151 -22.28 -25.44 3.41
N SER A 152 -21.74 -24.38 4.01
CA SER A 152 -20.67 -23.57 3.42
C SER A 152 -19.65 -23.16 4.49
N SER A 153 -18.55 -22.56 4.05
CA SER A 153 -17.53 -21.98 4.94
C SER A 153 -17.77 -20.48 5.10
N GLN A 154 -17.30 -19.90 6.21
CA GLN A 154 -17.36 -18.44 6.42
C GLN A 154 -16.70 -17.67 5.27
N LYS A 155 -15.56 -18.16 4.76
CA LYS A 155 -14.82 -17.50 3.65
C LYS A 155 -15.66 -17.40 2.38
N ALA A 156 -16.39 -18.46 2.04
CA ALA A 156 -17.28 -18.44 0.88
C ALA A 156 -18.44 -17.44 1.05
N VAL A 157 -18.96 -17.28 2.27
CA VAL A 157 -19.94 -16.23 2.58
C VAL A 157 -19.33 -14.84 2.41
N GLU A 158 -18.12 -14.62 2.92
CA GLU A 158 -17.39 -13.35 2.78
C GLU A 158 -17.15 -12.98 1.30
N GLU A 159 -16.83 -13.96 0.45
CA GLU A 159 -16.64 -13.77 -0.99
C GLU A 159 -17.94 -13.36 -1.69
N GLU A 160 -19.06 -14.03 -1.41
CA GLU A 160 -20.37 -13.68 -1.98
C GLU A 160 -20.86 -12.29 -1.50
N VAL A 161 -20.69 -11.98 -0.21
CA VAL A 161 -21.04 -10.66 0.35
C VAL A 161 -20.17 -9.55 -0.27
N LYS A 162 -18.88 -9.83 -0.48
CA LYS A 162 -17.96 -8.91 -1.17
C LYS A 162 -18.32 -8.72 -2.64
N ALA A 163 -18.74 -9.77 -3.33
CA ALA A 163 -19.19 -9.69 -4.72
C ALA A 163 -20.41 -8.75 -4.86
N LEU A 164 -21.29 -8.72 -3.86
CA LEU A 164 -22.43 -7.81 -3.76
C LEU A 164 -22.06 -6.39 -3.27
N GLN A 165 -20.77 -6.06 -3.11
CA GLN A 165 -20.28 -4.76 -2.64
C GLN A 165 -20.79 -4.35 -1.25
N ILE A 166 -21.04 -5.33 -0.38
CA ILE A 166 -21.46 -5.09 1.00
C ILE A 166 -20.24 -5.20 1.93
N GLN A 167 -19.88 -4.11 2.62
CA GLN A 167 -18.72 -4.06 3.52
C GLN A 167 -19.16 -3.75 4.95
N VAL A 168 -19.60 -4.77 5.67
CA VAL A 168 -19.98 -4.66 7.10
C VAL A 168 -18.79 -4.33 8.03
N SER A 169 -17.56 -4.49 7.55
CA SER A 169 -16.34 -4.13 8.28
C SER A 169 -15.92 -2.67 8.12
N ASN A 170 -16.47 -1.97 7.14
CA ASN A 170 -16.14 -0.58 6.86
C ASN A 170 -17.11 0.34 7.60
N LEU A 171 -16.60 1.15 8.54
CA LEU A 171 -17.43 2.05 9.35
C LEU A 171 -18.15 3.13 8.53
N CYS A 172 -17.71 3.40 7.29
CA CYS A 172 -18.40 4.34 6.39
C CYS A 172 -19.70 3.78 5.82
N GLN A 173 -19.82 2.44 5.69
CA GLN A 173 -21.04 1.77 5.19
C GLN A 173 -21.87 1.17 6.32
N PHE A 174 -21.21 0.69 7.38
CA PHE A 174 -21.86 0.09 8.54
C PHE A 174 -21.35 0.73 9.83
N LEU A 175 -22.18 1.58 10.45
CA LEU A 175 -21.82 2.29 11.68
C LEU A 175 -22.62 1.76 12.87
N PRO A 176 -22.06 0.84 13.68
CA PRO A 176 -22.74 0.35 14.88
C PRO A 176 -22.65 1.38 16.01
N GLN A 177 -23.65 1.36 16.89
CA GLN A 177 -23.83 2.33 17.97
C GLN A 177 -22.57 2.54 18.83
N GLU A 178 -21.88 1.47 19.20
CA GLU A 178 -20.69 1.52 20.07
C GLU A 178 -19.43 2.05 19.35
N LYS A 179 -19.40 2.03 18.01
CA LYS A 179 -18.22 2.43 17.21
C LYS A 179 -18.33 3.83 16.60
N VAL A 180 -19.41 4.56 16.89
CA VAL A 180 -19.58 5.95 16.43
C VAL A 180 -18.40 6.84 16.87
N GLY A 181 -17.89 6.62 18.09
CA GLY A 181 -16.73 7.35 18.59
C GLY A 181 -15.42 6.99 17.91
N GLU A 182 -15.27 5.75 17.41
CA GLU A 182 -14.07 5.33 16.67
C GLU A 182 -14.05 5.90 15.25
N PHE A 183 -15.22 5.99 14.61
CA PHE A 183 -15.36 6.66 13.32
C PHE A 183 -14.88 8.12 13.39
N ALA A 184 -15.24 8.86 14.46
CA ALA A 184 -14.78 10.24 14.65
C ALA A 184 -13.28 10.37 14.94
N LYS A 185 -12.60 9.29 15.34
CA LYS A 185 -11.15 9.26 15.63
C LYS A 185 -10.31 8.86 14.42
N MET A 186 -10.92 8.38 13.34
CA MET A 186 -10.21 7.99 12.13
C MET A 186 -9.37 9.15 11.59
N THR A 187 -8.15 8.85 11.20
CA THR A 187 -7.29 9.83 10.54
C THR A 187 -7.85 10.18 9.16
N LYS A 188 -7.47 11.34 8.61
CA LYS A 188 -7.90 11.75 7.26
C LYS A 188 -7.52 10.72 6.19
N ILE A 189 -6.40 10.00 6.39
CA ILE A 189 -5.92 8.97 5.47
C ILE A 189 -6.80 7.73 5.56
N GLU A 190 -7.09 7.25 6.77
CA GLU A 190 -7.99 6.10 6.97
C GLU A 190 -9.41 6.38 6.48
N LEU A 191 -9.90 7.60 6.72
CA LEU A 191 -11.21 8.04 6.24
C LEU A 191 -11.25 8.06 4.71
N LEU A 192 -10.19 8.53 4.06
CA LEU A 192 -10.08 8.49 2.59
C LEU A 192 -10.12 7.04 2.08
N GLU A 193 -9.29 6.15 2.63
CA GLU A 193 -9.27 4.75 2.21
C GLU A 193 -10.61 4.03 2.45
N ALA A 194 -11.26 4.32 3.58
CA ALA A 194 -12.57 3.77 3.90
C ALA A 194 -13.64 4.30 2.93
N THR A 195 -13.57 5.58 2.55
CA THR A 195 -14.49 6.20 1.59
C THR A 195 -14.28 5.64 0.19
N GLU A 196 -13.03 5.51 -0.27
CA GLU A 196 -12.68 4.90 -1.56
C GLU A 196 -13.21 3.48 -1.67
N LYS A 197 -13.08 2.68 -0.59
CA LYS A 197 -13.62 1.32 -0.56
C LYS A 197 -15.15 1.27 -0.59
N SER A 198 -15.83 2.21 0.07
CA SER A 198 -17.30 2.17 0.21
C SER A 198 -18.05 2.80 -0.96
N VAL A 199 -17.54 3.89 -1.51
CA VAL A 199 -18.24 4.73 -2.50
C VAL A 199 -17.54 4.72 -3.85
N GLY A 200 -16.23 4.49 -3.85
CA GLY A 200 -15.44 4.47 -5.08
C GLY A 200 -15.73 3.25 -5.95
N PRO A 201 -15.45 3.34 -7.26
CA PRO A 201 -15.35 2.18 -8.12
C PRO A 201 -14.34 1.16 -7.53
N PRO A 202 -14.54 -0.16 -7.74
CA PRO A 202 -13.65 -1.20 -7.19
C PRO A 202 -12.16 -0.94 -7.47
N GLU A 203 -11.85 -0.41 -8.65
CA GLU A 203 -10.51 -0.11 -9.15
C GLU A 203 -9.85 1.08 -8.42
N MET A 204 -10.63 2.00 -7.84
CA MET A 204 -10.11 3.24 -7.25
C MET A 204 -9.14 2.96 -6.09
N TYR A 205 -9.51 2.05 -5.21
CA TYR A 205 -8.65 1.65 -4.09
C TYR A 205 -7.39 0.91 -4.58
N GLU A 206 -7.52 0.12 -5.66
CA GLU A 206 -6.40 -0.59 -6.28
C GLU A 206 -5.38 0.41 -6.86
N PHE A 207 -5.84 1.40 -7.62
CA PHE A 207 -4.98 2.47 -8.13
C PHE A 207 -4.30 3.25 -7.02
N HIS A 208 -5.00 3.55 -5.93
CA HIS A 208 -4.37 4.20 -4.77
C HIS A 208 -3.26 3.32 -4.16
N CYS A 209 -3.47 2.00 -4.06
CA CYS A 209 -2.44 1.07 -3.58
C CYS A 209 -1.23 0.97 -4.53
N GLU A 210 -1.47 0.97 -5.83
CA GLU A 210 -0.40 1.02 -6.84
C GLU A 210 0.41 2.31 -6.74
N LEU A 211 -0.25 3.46 -6.60
CA LEU A 211 0.42 4.75 -6.41
C LEU A 211 1.32 4.76 -5.17
N LYS A 212 0.87 4.19 -4.05
CA LYS A 212 1.72 4.02 -2.85
C LYS A 212 2.95 3.17 -3.15
N THR A 213 2.78 2.10 -3.92
CA THR A 213 3.88 1.21 -4.30
C THR A 213 4.86 1.90 -5.24
N PHE A 214 4.36 2.67 -6.22
CA PHE A 214 5.21 3.49 -7.10
C PHE A 214 5.99 4.53 -6.31
N ARG A 215 5.38 5.19 -5.33
CA ARG A 215 6.07 6.16 -4.47
C ARG A 215 7.19 5.53 -3.65
N THR A 216 6.99 4.31 -3.15
CA THR A 216 8.03 3.55 -2.43
C THR A 216 9.18 3.19 -3.37
N LYS A 217 8.87 2.65 -4.56
CA LYS A 217 9.89 2.30 -5.57
C LYS A 217 10.68 3.52 -6.05
N GLU A 218 10.01 4.64 -6.28
CA GLU A 218 10.64 5.92 -6.63
C GLU A 218 11.67 6.33 -5.56
N ARG A 219 11.28 6.26 -4.29
CA ARG A 219 12.15 6.60 -3.16
C ARG A 219 13.36 5.66 -3.05
N GLU A 220 13.17 4.36 -3.29
CA GLU A 220 14.25 3.37 -3.32
C GLU A 220 15.25 3.68 -4.45
N LEU A 221 14.74 3.94 -5.66
CA LEU A 221 15.57 4.31 -6.81
C LEU A 221 16.31 5.63 -6.57
N GLU A 222 15.67 6.62 -5.93
CA GLU A 222 16.31 7.88 -5.58
C GLU A 222 17.50 7.66 -4.64
N ASN A 223 17.37 6.78 -3.65
CA ASN A 223 18.46 6.41 -2.75
C ASN A 223 19.60 5.71 -3.50
N VAL A 224 19.28 4.74 -4.37
CA VAL A 224 20.28 4.04 -5.20
C VAL A 224 21.01 5.02 -6.10
N CYS A 225 20.30 5.96 -6.72
CA CYS A 225 20.92 7.00 -7.55
C CYS A 225 21.89 7.88 -6.75
N LYS A 226 21.51 8.30 -5.53
CA LYS A 226 22.39 9.06 -4.64
C LYS A 226 23.65 8.28 -4.25
N GLU A 227 23.50 6.99 -3.94
CA GLU A 227 24.64 6.11 -3.62
C GLU A 227 25.58 5.93 -4.81
N LYS A 228 25.03 5.65 -6.01
CA LYS A 228 25.82 5.50 -7.23
C LYS A 228 26.53 6.79 -7.62
N ALA A 229 25.88 7.94 -7.48
CA ALA A 229 26.49 9.25 -7.70
C ALA A 229 27.68 9.48 -6.76
N SER A 230 27.51 9.18 -5.46
CA SER A 230 28.61 9.26 -4.48
C SER A 230 29.76 8.29 -4.79
N ALA A 231 29.45 7.06 -5.20
CA ALA A 231 30.45 6.07 -5.58
C ALA A 231 31.21 6.49 -6.85
N LEU A 232 30.51 7.00 -7.86
CA LEU A 232 31.12 7.51 -9.09
C LEU A 232 32.13 8.62 -8.79
N GLU A 233 31.76 9.55 -7.91
CA GLU A 233 32.64 10.65 -7.52
C GLU A 233 33.92 10.14 -6.83
N LYS A 234 33.80 9.16 -5.93
CA LYS A 234 34.96 8.49 -5.32
C LYS A 234 35.85 7.80 -6.35
N PHE A 235 35.27 7.13 -7.34
CA PHE A 235 36.03 6.47 -8.41
C PHE A 235 36.72 7.47 -9.34
N LYS A 236 36.09 8.61 -9.66
CA LYS A 236 36.72 9.69 -10.42
C LYS A 236 37.95 10.23 -9.70
N GLN A 237 37.81 10.58 -8.42
CA GLN A 237 38.92 11.06 -7.60
C GLN A 237 40.05 10.03 -7.51
N ARG A 238 39.72 8.73 -7.38
CA ARG A 238 40.73 7.66 -7.38
C ARG A 238 41.44 7.53 -8.73
N ASN A 239 40.71 7.63 -9.84
CA ASN A 239 41.28 7.56 -11.17
C ASN A 239 42.23 8.74 -11.42
N GLU A 240 41.87 9.94 -10.97
CA GLU A 240 42.70 11.15 -11.06
C GLU A 240 44.02 10.98 -10.29
N ARG A 241 43.97 10.44 -9.08
CA ARG A 241 45.18 10.09 -8.30
C ARG A 241 46.05 9.06 -9.03
N ASN A 242 45.44 8.00 -9.54
CA ASN A 242 46.17 6.94 -10.26
C ASN A 242 46.83 7.47 -11.53
N LYS A 243 46.23 8.44 -12.25
CA LYS A 243 46.85 9.07 -13.43
C LYS A 243 48.19 9.73 -13.06
N HIS A 244 48.23 10.48 -11.97
CA HIS A 244 49.48 11.09 -11.50
C HIS A 244 50.54 10.05 -11.12
N ASP A 245 50.16 8.95 -10.48
CA ASP A 245 51.10 7.89 -10.13
C ASP A 245 51.66 7.18 -11.39
N VAL A 246 50.82 7.00 -12.41
CA VAL A 246 51.23 6.44 -13.71
C VAL A 246 52.19 7.39 -14.43
N GLU A 247 51.93 8.70 -14.44
CA GLU A 247 52.86 9.70 -15.02
C GLU A 247 54.22 9.66 -14.32
N ARG A 248 54.24 9.68 -12.97
CA ARG A 248 55.47 9.55 -12.19
C ARG A 248 56.24 8.27 -12.50
N TYR A 249 55.53 7.16 -12.70
CA TYR A 249 56.15 5.89 -13.10
C TYR A 249 56.86 6.03 -14.46
N TYR A 250 56.21 6.64 -15.45
CA TYR A 250 56.80 6.85 -16.78
C TYR A 250 57.98 7.84 -16.75
N GLU A 251 57.90 8.92 -15.98
CA GLU A 251 59.02 9.84 -15.77
C GLU A 251 60.22 9.13 -15.15
N LYS A 252 60.01 8.38 -14.07
CA LYS A 252 61.05 7.56 -13.44
C LYS A 252 61.67 6.59 -14.44
N LYS A 253 60.85 5.91 -15.26
CA LYS A 253 61.33 4.98 -16.28
C LYS A 253 62.22 5.70 -17.31
N ARG A 254 61.81 6.87 -17.81
CA ARG A 254 62.63 7.69 -18.73
C ARG A 254 63.96 8.11 -18.12
N HIS A 255 63.97 8.53 -16.85
CA HIS A 255 65.21 8.89 -16.17
C HIS A 255 66.15 7.68 -16.00
N LEU A 256 65.62 6.51 -15.65
CA LEU A 256 66.40 5.27 -15.56
C LEU A 256 66.98 4.87 -16.91
N ASP A 257 66.22 4.96 -18.00
CA ASP A 257 66.70 4.67 -19.34
C ASP A 257 67.81 5.65 -19.77
N MET A 258 67.68 6.94 -19.41
CA MET A 258 68.69 7.96 -19.66
C MET A 258 69.98 7.70 -18.87
N ILE A 259 69.87 7.38 -17.57
CA ILE A 259 71.01 7.01 -16.72
C ILE A 259 71.76 5.83 -17.34
N LYS A 260 71.04 4.77 -17.71
CA LYS A 260 71.62 3.57 -18.33
C LYS A 260 72.33 3.89 -19.66
N MET A 261 71.81 4.84 -20.44
CA MET A 261 72.45 5.30 -21.68
C MET A 261 73.72 6.12 -21.39
N LEU A 262 73.68 7.02 -20.41
CA LEU A 262 74.83 7.84 -20.00
C LEU A 262 75.95 6.99 -19.38
N GLU A 263 75.62 5.99 -18.56
CA GLU A 263 76.58 5.04 -18.01
C GLU A 263 77.36 4.31 -19.12
N LYS A 264 76.70 3.96 -20.22
CA LYS A 264 77.37 3.36 -21.39
C LYS A 264 78.24 4.36 -22.15
N LYS A 265 77.86 5.65 -22.20
CA LYS A 265 78.64 6.70 -22.88
C LYS A 265 79.85 7.17 -22.08
N LYS A 266 79.79 7.11 -20.75
CA LYS A 266 80.85 7.61 -19.86
C LYS A 266 82.26 7.05 -20.20
N PRO A 267 82.46 5.72 -20.36
CA PRO A 267 83.77 5.19 -20.76
C PRO A 267 84.24 5.67 -22.13
N TRP A 268 83.31 5.96 -23.04
CA TRP A 268 83.61 6.45 -24.38
C TRP A 268 84.18 7.88 -24.33
N VAL A 269 83.59 8.73 -23.50
CA VAL A 269 84.08 10.10 -23.27
C VAL A 269 85.42 10.08 -22.54
N GLU A 270 85.59 9.22 -21.54
CA GLU A 270 86.87 9.04 -20.83
C GLU A 270 87.98 8.59 -21.81
N TYR A 271 87.68 7.60 -22.66
CA TYR A 271 88.57 7.15 -23.73
C TYR A 271 88.93 8.28 -24.70
N GLU A 272 87.94 9.05 -25.16
CA GLU A 272 88.14 10.13 -26.12
C GLU A 272 88.98 11.28 -25.53
N THR A 273 88.80 11.57 -24.24
CA THR A 273 89.59 12.57 -23.50
C THR A 273 91.04 12.12 -23.38
N ALA A 274 91.28 10.90 -22.89
CA ALA A 274 92.62 10.32 -22.79
C ALA A 274 93.31 10.19 -24.16
N ARG A 275 92.54 9.90 -25.22
CA ARG A 275 93.04 9.87 -26.60
C ARG A 275 93.51 11.25 -27.07
N LYS A 276 92.73 12.31 -26.81
CA LYS A 276 93.11 13.69 -27.16
C LYS A 276 94.38 14.12 -26.43
N GLU A 277 94.50 13.80 -25.14
CA GLU A 277 95.72 14.03 -24.36
C GLU A 277 96.92 13.27 -24.96
N LEU A 278 96.75 11.99 -25.29
CA LEU A 278 97.79 11.19 -25.94
C LEU A 278 98.20 11.77 -27.30
N GLU A 279 97.26 12.23 -28.12
CA GLU A 279 97.56 12.91 -29.39
C GLU A 279 98.33 14.22 -29.17
N GLY A 280 97.99 14.99 -28.13
CA GLY A 280 98.73 16.18 -27.71
C GLY A 280 100.18 15.85 -27.34
N VAL A 281 100.38 14.92 -26.41
CA VAL A 281 101.71 14.48 -25.97
C VAL A 281 102.52 13.86 -27.12
N LYS A 282 101.88 13.12 -28.04
CA LYS A 282 102.54 12.61 -29.25
C LYS A 282 103.05 13.74 -30.14
N LYS A 283 102.25 14.79 -30.35
CA LYS A 283 102.69 15.97 -31.13
C LYS A 283 103.87 16.67 -30.46
N GLU A 284 103.83 16.86 -29.14
CA GLU A 284 104.93 17.43 -28.38
C GLU A 284 106.20 16.57 -28.48
N ARG A 285 106.06 15.25 -28.34
CA ARG A 285 107.17 14.30 -28.51
C ARG A 285 107.78 14.36 -29.91
N GLU A 286 106.96 14.40 -30.96
CA GLU A 286 107.47 14.52 -32.33
C GLU A 286 108.18 15.87 -32.56
N ASN A 287 107.65 16.96 -32.00
CA ASN A 287 108.31 18.27 -32.06
C ASN A 287 109.65 18.27 -31.31
N ALA A 288 109.70 17.72 -30.10
CA ALA A 288 110.92 17.57 -29.33
C ALA A 288 111.93 16.65 -30.04
N LYS A 289 111.48 15.55 -30.64
CA LYS A 289 112.33 14.63 -31.43
C LYS A 289 112.90 15.31 -32.66
N LYS A 290 112.12 16.16 -33.35
CA LYS A 290 112.61 17.00 -34.45
C LYS A 290 113.68 17.97 -33.94
N GLN A 291 113.42 18.70 -32.86
CA GLN A 291 114.39 19.62 -32.25
C GLN A 291 115.68 18.91 -31.85
N LEU A 292 115.60 17.73 -31.24
CA LEU A 292 116.75 16.92 -30.85
C LEU A 292 117.54 16.43 -32.07
N LYS A 293 116.86 16.10 -33.17
CA LYS A 293 117.50 15.77 -34.45
C LYS A 293 118.23 16.97 -35.04
N THR A 294 117.63 18.16 -35.03
CA THR A 294 118.28 19.40 -35.47
C THR A 294 119.51 19.73 -34.62
N VAL A 295 119.40 19.59 -33.30
CA VAL A 295 120.53 19.81 -32.37
C VAL A 295 121.66 18.79 -32.60
N ARG A 296 121.32 17.53 -32.86
CA ARG A 296 122.27 16.45 -33.14
C ARG A 296 122.94 16.58 -34.51
N GLU A 297 122.25 17.14 -35.50
CA GLU A 297 122.82 17.49 -36.82
C GLU A 297 123.69 18.76 -36.75
N SER A 298 123.48 19.61 -35.74
CA SER A 298 124.31 20.81 -35.48
C SER A 298 125.51 20.58 -34.56
N GLN A 299 125.71 19.37 -34.03
CA GLN A 299 126.94 18.99 -33.32
C GLN A 299 127.96 18.38 -34.31
N PRO A 300 129.22 18.87 -34.36
CA PRO A 300 130.28 18.21 -35.14
C PRO A 300 130.69 16.86 -34.48
N PRO A 301 131.30 15.91 -35.23
CA PRO A 301 131.74 14.66 -34.65
C PRO A 301 132.94 14.87 -33.70
N ARG A 302 132.83 14.23 -32.53
CA ARG A 302 133.76 14.12 -31.38
C ARG A 302 133.69 15.24 -30.35
#